data_AF-A0A2J8A053-F1
#
_entry.id   AF-A0A2J8A053-F1
#
_cell.length_a   1.000
_cell.length_b   1.000
_cell.length_c   1.000
_cell.angle_alpha   90.00
_cell.angle_beta   90.00
_cell.angle_gamma   90.00
#
_symmetry.space_group_name_H-M   'P 1'
#
loop_
_entity.id
_entity.type
_entity.pdbx_description
1 polymer ?
#
loop_
_entity_poly.entity_id
_entity_poly.type
_entity_poly.pdbx_seq_one_letter_code
_entity_poly.pdbx_strand_id
1 'polypeptide(L)'
;MSGRGGGGRGSRLTSLQAFDSNDPAGGGRHGGRGGGRGRGRGRKPLNANFMREGGAGGNQEDNSAKDIREAFLELREYDVPYHVRFAIDTDVRVGHWYTVRCHEGATSMERRPDLLQRAEPRICAFDIETTKLPLQFPNAEYDQVFMISYMLDRQGYLIVNREVVGADVSDFEYTPKPEFEGPFKVHNSPDERALLLQFFDHMRSAQPAIYVTYNGDFFDWPFMEARCAAHGLDMHALSGFCCRGGGGPGASGGAMAAKECLSRHAVHMDCMHWVDRDSYLPQGSRGLK
;
A
#
# COMPACT_ATOMS: atom_id res chain seq x y z
N MET A 1 60.40 4.66 -7.27
CA MET A 1 59.60 4.08 -8.37
C MET A 1 58.13 4.20 -8.02
N SER A 2 57.40 4.86 -8.91
CA SER A 2 55.97 5.16 -8.86
C SER A 2 55.09 3.90 -8.95
N GLY A 3 54.05 3.83 -8.11
CA GLY A 3 52.95 2.89 -8.28
C GLY A 3 51.66 3.52 -7.76
N ARG A 4 50.81 3.99 -8.69
CA ARG A 4 49.49 4.58 -8.43
C ARG A 4 48.47 3.46 -8.19
N GLY A 5 47.63 3.61 -7.15
CA GLY A 5 46.40 2.84 -6.96
C GLY A 5 45.32 3.77 -6.40
N GLY A 6 44.31 4.06 -7.22
CA GLY A 6 43.25 5.02 -6.91
C GLY A 6 42.31 4.51 -5.82
N GLY A 7 42.19 5.27 -4.73
CA GLY A 7 41.18 5.07 -3.70
C GLY A 7 39.88 5.76 -4.08
N GLY A 8 38.89 4.98 -4.51
CA GLY A 8 37.50 5.42 -4.61
C GLY A 8 36.88 5.51 -3.22
N ARG A 9 36.66 6.73 -2.71
CA ARG A 9 35.81 6.97 -1.53
C ARG A 9 34.35 6.81 -1.93
N GLY A 10 33.73 5.70 -1.53
CA GLY A 10 32.28 5.57 -1.52
C GLY A 10 31.69 6.44 -0.41
N SER A 11 31.11 7.58 -0.77
CA SER A 11 30.27 8.35 0.14
C SER A 11 28.91 7.67 0.27
N ARG A 12 28.64 7.08 1.44
CA ARG A 12 27.30 6.70 1.87
C ARG A 12 26.40 7.94 1.86
N LEU A 13 25.36 7.94 1.02
CA LEU A 13 24.25 8.89 1.12
C LEU A 13 23.26 8.34 2.15
N THR A 14 23.29 8.92 3.34
CA THR A 14 22.30 8.74 4.40
C THR A 14 21.18 9.77 4.25
N SER A 15 19.97 9.35 4.63
CA SER A 15 18.79 10.16 4.99
C SER A 15 18.26 11.15 3.95
N LEU A 16 17.22 10.74 3.21
CA LEU A 16 16.26 11.67 2.62
C LEU A 16 15.39 12.24 3.75
N GLN A 17 15.65 13.50 4.10
CA GLN A 17 14.78 14.32 4.93
C GLN A 17 13.45 14.55 4.19
N ALA A 18 12.36 14.42 4.93
CA ALA A 18 11.02 14.77 4.47
C ALA A 18 10.96 16.26 4.12
N PHE A 19 10.51 16.56 2.89
CA PHE A 19 10.11 17.91 2.51
C PHE A 19 8.63 18.08 2.86
N ASP A 20 8.39 18.89 3.88
CA ASP A 20 7.09 19.42 4.26
C ASP A 20 6.79 20.61 3.33
N SER A 21 5.74 20.51 2.51
CA SER A 21 5.36 21.56 1.56
C SER A 21 4.26 22.44 2.15
N ASN A 22 4.66 23.48 2.87
CA ASN A 22 3.81 24.62 3.18
C ASN A 22 4.64 25.90 2.98
N ASP A 23 4.60 26.48 1.77
CA ASP A 23 4.49 27.95 1.63
C ASP A 23 4.13 28.36 0.19
N PRO A 24 3.29 29.40 -0.02
CA PRO A 24 2.81 29.82 -1.33
C PRO A 24 3.54 31.05 -1.90
N ALA A 25 3.35 31.25 -3.21
CA ALA A 25 3.55 32.46 -4.02
C ALA A 25 4.95 32.73 -4.63
N GLY A 26 4.93 32.95 -5.96
CA GLY A 26 6.07 33.46 -6.72
C GLY A 26 5.80 33.44 -8.23
N GLY A 27 5.04 34.42 -8.72
CA GLY A 27 4.74 34.59 -10.14
C GLY A 27 5.95 35.10 -10.94
N GLY A 28 6.13 34.57 -12.15
CA GLY A 28 7.10 35.05 -13.13
C GLY A 28 6.54 34.96 -14.55
N ARG A 29 6.28 36.12 -15.18
CA ARG A 29 5.86 36.26 -16.58
C ARG A 29 7.07 36.13 -17.51
N HIS A 30 6.93 35.40 -18.62
CA HIS A 30 7.70 35.66 -19.84
C HIS A 30 6.79 35.59 -21.07
N GLY A 31 6.74 36.68 -21.82
CA GLY A 31 6.03 36.80 -23.09
C GLY A 31 6.94 36.53 -24.28
N GLY A 32 6.37 35.93 -25.33
CA GLY A 32 6.97 35.78 -26.64
C GLY A 32 5.89 35.80 -27.72
N ARG A 33 5.94 36.82 -28.60
CA ARG A 33 5.07 37.00 -29.76
C ARG A 33 5.57 36.16 -30.94
N GLY A 34 4.64 35.56 -31.70
CA GLY A 34 4.90 35.01 -33.03
C GLY A 34 3.59 34.84 -33.79
N GLY A 35 3.41 35.62 -34.86
CA GLY A 35 2.18 35.67 -35.66
C GLY A 35 2.13 34.65 -36.80
N GLY A 36 0.92 34.22 -37.14
CA GLY A 36 0.63 33.44 -38.35
C GLY A 36 -0.86 33.55 -38.70
N ARG A 37 -1.18 34.16 -39.85
CA ARG A 37 -2.54 34.29 -40.38
C ARG A 37 -2.95 32.98 -41.07
N GLY A 38 -4.05 32.38 -40.64
CA GLY A 38 -4.74 31.30 -41.34
C GLY A 38 -6.26 31.47 -41.20
N ARG A 39 -6.97 31.66 -42.32
CA ARG A 39 -8.43 31.70 -42.39
C ARG A 39 -8.98 30.27 -42.33
N GLY A 40 -9.89 29.97 -41.40
CA GLY A 40 -10.59 28.69 -41.35
C GLY A 40 -11.74 28.68 -40.35
N ARG A 41 -12.97 28.64 -40.88
CA ARG A 41 -14.27 28.18 -40.32
C ARG A 41 -14.57 28.44 -38.83
N GLY A 42 -15.61 29.26 -38.61
CA GLY A 42 -16.11 29.65 -37.30
C GLY A 42 -16.48 28.49 -36.37
N ARG A 43 -15.84 28.49 -35.20
CA ARG A 43 -16.40 27.97 -33.95
C ARG A 43 -16.79 29.19 -33.12
N LYS A 44 -18.05 29.29 -32.68
CA LYS A 44 -18.49 30.32 -31.73
C LYS A 44 -17.71 30.09 -30.42
N PRO A 45 -17.06 31.11 -29.83
CA PRO A 45 -16.53 30.97 -28.48
C PRO A 45 -17.70 30.80 -27.51
N LEU A 46 -17.62 29.77 -26.67
CA LEU A 46 -18.37 29.71 -25.42
C LEU A 46 -17.93 30.95 -24.60
N ASN A 47 -18.90 31.71 -24.10
CA ASN A 47 -18.76 33.01 -23.41
C ASN A 47 -18.60 34.26 -24.30
N ALA A 48 -19.64 34.56 -25.10
CA ALA A 48 -19.82 35.88 -25.73
C ALA A 48 -20.80 36.81 -24.99
N ASN A 49 -21.21 36.49 -23.75
CA ASN A 49 -22.21 37.29 -23.01
C ASN A 49 -21.64 38.35 -22.05
N PHE A 50 -20.31 38.50 -21.93
CA PHE A 50 -19.70 39.42 -20.95
C PHE A 50 -19.31 40.81 -21.46
N MET A 51 -19.86 41.26 -22.60
CA MET A 51 -19.72 42.66 -23.01
C MET A 51 -21.07 43.23 -23.45
N ARG A 52 -21.76 43.89 -22.52
CA ARG A 52 -22.78 44.88 -22.82
C ARG A 52 -22.34 46.21 -22.24
N GLU A 53 -22.02 47.17 -23.11
CA GLU A 53 -21.77 48.55 -22.73
C GLU A 53 -23.07 49.26 -22.32
N GLY A 54 -22.97 50.11 -21.29
CA GLY A 54 -23.71 51.36 -21.21
C GLY A 54 -24.55 51.58 -19.94
N GLY A 55 -24.09 52.49 -19.07
CA GLY A 55 -24.95 53.16 -18.08
C GLY A 55 -24.23 53.65 -16.84
N ALA A 56 -24.07 54.96 -16.71
CA ALA A 56 -23.33 55.66 -15.66
C ALA A 56 -23.98 55.60 -14.26
N GLY A 57 -23.14 55.65 -13.23
CA GLY A 57 -23.45 56.23 -11.92
C GLY A 57 -23.64 55.23 -10.76
N GLY A 58 -22.72 55.28 -9.80
CA GLY A 58 -22.94 54.83 -8.41
C GLY A 58 -22.13 53.63 -7.95
N ASN A 59 -21.23 53.86 -7.00
CA ASN A 59 -20.56 52.90 -6.08
C ASN A 59 -20.13 51.56 -6.70
N GLN A 60 -18.98 51.56 -7.37
CA GLN A 60 -18.44 50.40 -8.09
C GLN A 60 -17.25 49.73 -7.35
N GLU A 61 -17.30 49.64 -6.01
CA GLU A 61 -16.28 48.91 -5.25
C GLU A 61 -16.82 47.65 -4.54
N ASP A 62 -18.13 47.40 -4.56
CA ASP A 62 -18.75 46.29 -3.79
C ASP A 62 -19.55 45.28 -4.64
N ASN A 63 -19.56 45.45 -5.97
CA ASN A 63 -20.38 44.62 -6.88
C ASN A 63 -19.58 43.60 -7.70
N SER A 64 -18.27 43.76 -7.85
CA SER A 64 -17.43 42.84 -8.66
C SER A 64 -17.09 41.53 -7.94
N ALA A 65 -17.01 41.56 -6.61
CA ALA A 65 -16.72 40.37 -5.80
C ALA A 65 -17.93 39.42 -5.68
N LYS A 66 -19.17 39.95 -5.74
CA LYS A 66 -20.40 39.15 -5.84
C LYS A 66 -20.47 38.41 -7.19
N ASP A 67 -20.12 39.10 -8.27
CA ASP A 67 -20.11 38.58 -9.65
C ASP A 67 -19.16 37.37 -9.82
N ILE A 68 -17.96 37.41 -9.23
CA ILE A 68 -16.99 36.29 -9.35
C ILE A 68 -17.45 35.03 -8.60
N ARG A 69 -18.07 35.18 -7.42
CA ARG A 69 -18.56 34.02 -6.65
C ARG A 69 -19.80 33.40 -7.29
N GLU A 70 -20.65 34.22 -7.91
CA GLU A 70 -21.81 33.74 -8.67
C GLU A 70 -21.41 33.09 -10.01
N ALA A 71 -20.22 33.40 -10.54
CA ALA A 71 -19.65 32.74 -11.71
C ALA A 71 -19.05 31.35 -11.42
N PHE A 72 -18.78 31.00 -10.15
CA PHE A 72 -18.39 29.64 -9.78
C PHE A 72 -19.62 28.73 -9.79
N LEU A 73 -19.68 27.83 -10.78
CA LEU A 73 -20.77 26.87 -10.91
C LEU A 73 -20.58 25.69 -9.95
N GLU A 74 -19.47 24.98 -10.07
CA GLU A 74 -19.16 23.79 -9.26
C GLU A 74 -17.69 23.36 -9.42
N LEU A 75 -17.24 22.46 -8.52
CA LEU A 75 -16.00 21.72 -8.65
C LEU A 75 -16.28 20.35 -9.28
N ARG A 76 -15.42 19.93 -10.22
CA ARG A 76 -15.52 18.63 -10.91
C ARG A 76 -14.27 17.80 -10.62
N GLU A 77 -14.44 16.49 -10.47
CA GLU A 77 -13.36 15.51 -10.30
C GLU A 77 -12.35 15.86 -9.18
N TYR A 78 -12.80 16.59 -8.17
CA TYR A 78 -11.97 17.07 -7.07
C TYR A 78 -11.63 15.96 -6.05
N ASP A 79 -12.35 14.84 -6.10
CA ASP A 79 -12.29 13.70 -5.19
C ASP A 79 -11.52 12.50 -5.78
N VAL A 80 -10.94 12.64 -6.99
CA VAL A 80 -10.13 11.58 -7.59
C VAL A 80 -8.83 11.40 -6.80
N PRO A 81 -8.55 10.21 -6.23
CA PRO A 81 -7.32 9.98 -5.49
C PRO A 81 -6.10 10.23 -6.36
N TYR A 82 -5.08 10.89 -5.81
CA TYR A 82 -3.90 11.31 -6.59
C TYR A 82 -3.23 10.16 -7.35
N HIS A 83 -3.07 9.00 -6.71
CA HIS A 83 -2.45 7.83 -7.35
C HIS A 83 -3.30 7.28 -8.51
N VAL A 84 -4.63 7.38 -8.43
CA VAL A 84 -5.55 7.01 -9.52
C VAL A 84 -5.44 8.02 -10.65
N ARG A 85 -5.46 9.32 -10.33
CA ARG A 85 -5.25 10.40 -11.32
C ARG A 85 -3.93 10.21 -12.07
N PHE A 86 -2.83 9.97 -11.35
CA PHE A 86 -1.53 9.69 -11.94
C PHE A 86 -1.59 8.50 -12.90
N ALA A 87 -2.17 7.37 -12.47
CA ALA A 87 -2.28 6.18 -13.31
C ALA A 87 -3.09 6.45 -14.58
N ILE A 88 -4.22 7.16 -14.48
CA ILE A 88 -5.07 7.52 -15.63
C ILE A 88 -4.30 8.41 -16.59
N ASP A 89 -3.76 9.53 -16.11
CA ASP A 89 -3.14 10.56 -16.96
C ASP A 89 -1.84 10.07 -17.63
N THR A 90 -1.10 9.17 -16.99
CA THR A 90 0.16 8.62 -17.51
C THR A 90 0.03 7.26 -18.20
N ASP A 91 -1.17 6.68 -18.19
CA ASP A 91 -1.44 5.30 -18.63
C ASP A 91 -0.54 4.23 -18.00
N VAL A 92 -0.08 4.47 -16.77
CA VAL A 92 0.68 3.49 -15.99
C VAL A 92 -0.28 2.51 -15.31
N ARG A 93 0.01 1.21 -15.39
CA ARG A 93 -0.79 0.13 -14.81
C ARG A 93 0.12 -0.89 -14.14
N VAL A 94 -0.29 -1.38 -12.98
CA VAL A 94 0.37 -2.50 -12.30
C VAL A 94 0.30 -3.77 -13.14
N GLY A 95 1.31 -4.63 -13.03
CA GLY A 95 1.39 -5.90 -13.79
C GLY A 95 1.90 -5.77 -15.24
N HIS A 96 2.30 -4.58 -15.67
CA HIS A 96 3.02 -4.36 -16.93
C HIS A 96 4.51 -4.10 -16.71
N TRP A 97 5.29 -4.37 -17.74
CA TRP A 97 6.71 -4.03 -17.76
C TRP A 97 6.92 -2.60 -18.24
N TYR A 98 7.87 -1.91 -17.60
CA TYR A 98 8.25 -0.55 -17.95
C TYR A 98 9.77 -0.40 -17.94
N THR A 99 10.31 0.33 -18.90
CA THR A 99 11.66 0.88 -18.82
C THR A 99 11.55 2.20 -18.04
N VAL A 100 12.17 2.26 -16.86
CA VAL A 100 12.17 3.46 -16.02
C VAL A 100 13.48 4.22 -16.24
N ARG A 101 13.40 5.53 -16.49
CA ARG A 101 14.56 6.42 -16.61
C ARG A 101 14.39 7.62 -15.70
N CYS A 102 15.45 7.94 -14.95
CA CYS A 102 15.50 9.12 -14.08
C CYS A 102 16.60 10.06 -14.59
N HIS A 103 16.23 11.29 -14.98
CA HIS A 103 17.17 12.31 -15.46
C HIS A 103 16.80 13.67 -14.87
N GLU A 104 17.77 14.37 -14.25
CA GLU A 104 17.56 15.71 -13.65
C GLU A 104 16.32 15.82 -12.74
N GLY A 105 16.03 14.76 -11.98
CA GLY A 105 14.87 14.72 -11.08
C GLY A 105 13.53 14.40 -11.76
N ALA A 106 13.50 14.24 -13.09
CA ALA A 106 12.33 13.76 -13.81
C ALA A 106 12.39 12.24 -14.03
N THR A 107 11.31 11.54 -13.67
CA THR A 107 11.13 10.11 -13.90
C THR A 107 10.22 9.89 -15.10
N SER A 108 10.65 9.06 -16.06
CA SER A 108 9.82 8.60 -17.18
C SER A 108 9.67 7.09 -17.15
N MET A 109 8.49 6.61 -17.55
CA MET A 109 8.15 5.19 -17.60
C MET A 109 7.65 4.87 -19.01
N GLU A 110 8.38 4.02 -19.73
CA GLU A 110 8.01 3.60 -21.07
C GLU A 110 7.55 2.14 -21.04
N ARG A 111 6.29 1.90 -21.42
CA ARG A 111 5.71 0.54 -21.40
C ARG A 111 6.45 -0.39 -22.36
N ARG A 112 6.71 -1.61 -21.92
CA ARG A 112 7.37 -2.70 -22.67
C ARG A 112 6.37 -3.80 -23.03
N PRO A 113 5.53 -3.60 -24.07
CA PRO A 113 4.50 -4.57 -24.46
C PRO A 113 5.09 -5.85 -25.08
N ASP A 114 6.37 -5.82 -25.47
CA ASP A 114 7.12 -6.97 -25.96
C ASP A 114 7.37 -8.03 -24.86
N LEU A 115 7.36 -7.62 -23.60
CA LEU A 115 7.48 -8.53 -22.46
C LEU A 115 6.09 -8.99 -22.02
N LEU A 116 5.67 -10.15 -22.52
CA LEU A 116 4.34 -10.72 -22.27
C LEU A 116 4.25 -11.48 -20.94
N GLN A 117 5.31 -12.22 -20.57
CA GLN A 117 5.36 -13.02 -19.36
C GLN A 117 5.38 -12.10 -18.14
N ARG A 118 4.48 -12.34 -17.17
CA ARG A 118 4.46 -11.58 -15.91
C ARG A 118 5.64 -11.98 -15.03
N ALA A 119 6.07 -11.04 -14.18
CA ALA A 119 7.01 -11.35 -13.12
C ALA A 119 6.38 -12.35 -12.13
N GLU A 120 7.23 -13.18 -11.52
CA GLU A 120 6.85 -14.11 -10.47
C GLU A 120 7.26 -13.50 -9.12
N PRO A 121 6.35 -12.81 -8.41
CA PRO A 121 6.66 -12.28 -7.10
C PRO A 121 6.81 -13.43 -6.10
N ARG A 122 7.66 -13.24 -5.09
CA ARG A 122 7.70 -14.11 -3.93
C ARG A 122 6.45 -13.89 -3.08
N ILE A 123 5.78 -14.97 -2.74
CA ILE A 123 4.51 -14.96 -2.00
C ILE A 123 4.70 -15.64 -0.66
N CYS A 124 4.21 -15.00 0.41
CA CYS A 124 4.10 -15.58 1.73
C CYS A 124 2.63 -15.69 2.12
N ALA A 125 2.08 -16.90 2.15
CA ALA A 125 0.77 -17.14 2.76
C ALA A 125 0.98 -17.56 4.20
N PHE A 126 0.35 -16.91 5.17
CA PHE A 126 0.50 -17.26 6.58
C PHE A 126 -0.84 -17.26 7.32
N ASP A 127 -0.87 -17.99 8.43
CA ASP A 127 -1.99 -18.14 9.33
C ASP A 127 -1.45 -18.35 10.76
N ILE A 128 -2.11 -17.76 11.75
CA ILE A 128 -1.71 -17.86 13.15
C ILE A 128 -2.69 -18.71 13.97
N GLU A 129 -2.14 -19.43 14.93
CA GLU A 129 -2.92 -20.11 15.96
C GLU A 129 -2.67 -19.45 17.31
N THR A 130 -3.76 -19.15 18.03
CA THR A 130 -3.72 -18.44 19.30
C THR A 130 -4.37 -19.25 20.41
N THR A 131 -3.92 -19.05 21.63
CA THR A 131 -4.69 -19.53 22.79
C THR A 131 -6.05 -18.85 22.80
N LYS A 132 -7.01 -19.48 23.50
CA LYS A 132 -8.30 -18.88 23.79
C LYS A 132 -8.92 -19.51 25.00
N LEU A 133 -9.74 -18.73 25.70
CA LEU A 133 -10.58 -19.27 26.76
C LEU A 133 -11.69 -20.19 26.19
N PRO A 134 -12.14 -21.19 26.97
CA PRO A 134 -13.28 -22.01 26.57
C PRO A 134 -14.51 -21.16 26.25
N LEU A 135 -15.13 -21.43 25.10
CA LEU A 135 -16.35 -20.75 24.62
C LEU A 135 -16.22 -19.22 24.38
N GLN A 136 -14.99 -18.69 24.30
CA GLN A 136 -14.74 -17.29 23.96
C GLN A 136 -13.93 -17.16 22.66
N PHE A 137 -13.97 -15.97 22.08
CA PHE A 137 -13.05 -15.57 21.03
C PHE A 137 -11.67 -15.25 21.64
N PRO A 138 -10.57 -15.44 20.89
CA PRO A 138 -9.26 -15.01 21.34
C PRO A 138 -9.20 -13.50 21.63
N ASN A 139 -8.46 -13.11 22.66
CA ASN A 139 -8.22 -11.71 23.01
C ASN A 139 -6.72 -11.44 23.14
N ALA A 140 -6.20 -10.59 22.26
CA ALA A 140 -4.78 -10.27 22.17
C ALA A 140 -4.18 -9.61 23.43
N GLU A 141 -4.99 -9.11 24.36
CA GLU A 141 -4.49 -8.59 25.64
C GLU A 141 -3.86 -9.68 26.52
N TYR A 142 -4.41 -10.90 26.49
CA TYR A 142 -3.98 -11.97 27.39
C TYR A 142 -3.75 -13.33 26.72
N ASP A 143 -4.35 -13.58 25.55
CA ASP A 143 -4.06 -14.76 24.75
C ASP A 143 -2.74 -14.60 23.99
N GLN A 144 -2.08 -15.72 23.71
CA GLN A 144 -0.78 -15.77 23.06
C GLN A 144 -0.88 -16.40 21.67
N VAL A 145 -0.04 -15.95 20.75
CA VAL A 145 0.26 -16.70 19.52
C VAL A 145 1.12 -17.91 19.89
N PHE A 146 0.65 -19.10 19.57
CA PHE A 146 1.40 -20.33 19.85
C PHE A 146 1.92 -21.05 18.62
N MET A 147 1.35 -20.79 17.44
CA MET A 147 1.94 -21.21 16.17
C MET A 147 1.78 -20.14 15.11
N ILE A 148 2.76 -20.03 14.23
CA ILE A 148 2.63 -19.31 12.95
C ILE A 148 3.01 -20.31 11.86
N SER A 149 2.04 -20.66 11.04
CA SER A 149 2.27 -21.47 9.84
C SER A 149 2.37 -20.56 8.64
N TYR A 150 3.32 -20.82 7.75
CA TYR A 150 3.43 -20.05 6.51
C TYR A 150 4.07 -20.83 5.37
N MET A 151 3.59 -20.57 4.16
CA MET A 151 4.14 -21.05 2.92
C MET A 151 4.89 -19.90 2.27
N LEU A 152 6.19 -20.04 2.10
CA LEU A 152 6.99 -19.15 1.29
C LEU A 152 7.24 -19.82 -0.07
N ASP A 153 6.56 -19.33 -1.09
CA ASP A 153 6.43 -19.97 -2.40
C ASP A 153 5.91 -21.43 -2.27
N ARG A 154 6.79 -22.44 -2.28
CA ARG A 154 6.42 -23.87 -2.15
C ARG A 154 6.98 -24.55 -0.90
N GLN A 155 7.69 -23.82 -0.04
CA GLN A 155 8.25 -24.36 1.19
C GLN A 155 7.38 -23.94 2.36
N GLY A 156 6.85 -24.95 3.08
CA GLY A 156 6.15 -24.74 4.34
C GLY A 156 7.11 -24.52 5.49
N TYR A 157 6.70 -23.66 6.42
CA TYR A 157 7.36 -23.39 7.67
C TYR A 157 6.34 -23.35 8.79
N LEU A 158 6.75 -23.79 9.97
CA LEU A 158 5.97 -23.70 11.19
C LEU A 158 6.88 -23.18 12.30
N ILE A 159 6.50 -22.08 12.93
CA ILE A 159 7.16 -21.59 14.15
C ILE A 159 6.24 -21.92 15.32
N VAL A 160 6.80 -22.51 16.38
CA VAL A 160 6.05 -23.03 17.54
C VAL A 160 6.51 -22.35 18.82
N ASN A 161 5.58 -21.86 19.65
CA ASN A 161 5.86 -21.40 21.00
C ASN A 161 5.86 -22.56 21.99
N ARG A 162 7.01 -22.86 22.61
CA ARG A 162 7.18 -23.94 23.58
C ARG A 162 6.65 -23.62 24.99
N GLU A 163 6.21 -22.39 25.27
CA GLU A 163 5.46 -22.06 26.49
C GLU A 163 4.06 -22.69 26.50
N VAL A 164 3.47 -22.89 25.32
CA VAL A 164 2.10 -23.40 25.15
C VAL A 164 2.12 -24.85 24.67
N VAL A 165 2.96 -25.17 23.69
CA VAL A 165 3.08 -26.54 23.19
C VAL A 165 3.87 -27.36 24.21
N GLY A 166 3.54 -28.65 24.39
CA GLY A 166 4.18 -29.49 25.42
C GLY A 166 5.52 -30.13 25.00
N ALA A 167 5.71 -30.42 23.73
CA ALA A 167 6.92 -31.06 23.18
C ALA A 167 7.39 -30.37 21.88
N ASP A 168 8.67 -30.54 21.55
CA ASP A 168 9.22 -30.08 20.27
C ASP A 168 8.52 -30.81 19.12
N VAL A 169 8.17 -30.04 18.09
CA VAL A 169 7.61 -30.56 16.85
C VAL A 169 8.75 -30.75 15.86
N SER A 170 8.82 -31.94 15.25
CA SER A 170 9.81 -32.25 14.21
C SER A 170 9.32 -31.81 12.83
N ASP A 171 10.24 -31.62 11.89
CA ASP A 171 9.91 -31.44 10.47
C ASP A 171 8.97 -32.55 9.99
N PHE A 172 7.98 -32.17 9.17
CA PHE A 172 6.95 -33.08 8.70
C PHE A 172 6.49 -32.70 7.29
N GLU A 173 5.64 -33.52 6.70
CA GLU A 173 5.02 -33.26 5.40
C GLU A 173 3.50 -33.36 5.52
N TYR A 174 2.81 -32.37 4.97
CA TYR A 174 1.36 -32.38 4.79
C TYR A 174 1.02 -32.03 3.34
N THR A 175 0.86 -33.09 2.53
CA THR A 175 0.55 -32.99 1.10
C THR A 175 -0.87 -33.52 0.87
N PRO A 176 -1.92 -32.68 0.99
CA PRO A 176 -3.32 -33.13 0.90
C PRO A 176 -3.70 -33.62 -0.50
N LYS A 177 -3.01 -33.12 -1.54
CA LYS A 177 -3.09 -33.60 -2.93
C LYS A 177 -1.71 -33.50 -3.59
N PRO A 178 -1.43 -34.29 -4.65
CA PRO A 178 -0.15 -34.24 -5.35
C PRO A 178 0.24 -32.84 -5.86
N GLU A 179 -0.74 -32.05 -6.29
CA GLU A 179 -0.53 -30.66 -6.74
C GLU A 179 -0.28 -29.65 -5.60
N PHE A 180 -0.44 -30.05 -4.34
CA PHE A 180 -0.30 -29.23 -3.15
C PHE A 180 0.76 -29.83 -2.22
N GLU A 181 2.00 -29.90 -2.70
CA GLU A 181 3.15 -30.32 -1.88
C GLU A 181 3.31 -29.39 -0.67
N GLY A 182 3.47 -29.98 0.52
CA GLY A 182 3.62 -29.23 1.76
C GLY A 182 4.68 -29.81 2.69
N PRO A 183 5.97 -29.81 2.31
CA PRO A 183 7.04 -30.07 3.27
C PRO A 183 7.16 -28.90 4.25
N PHE A 184 7.15 -29.17 5.56
CA PHE A 184 7.27 -28.18 6.63
C PHE A 184 8.59 -28.29 7.37
N LYS A 185 9.31 -27.17 7.41
CA LYS A 185 10.44 -26.96 8.31
C LYS A 185 9.95 -26.31 9.60
N VAL A 186 10.27 -26.91 10.73
CA VAL A 186 9.75 -26.49 12.02
C VAL A 186 10.83 -25.77 12.82
N HIS A 187 10.45 -24.65 13.43
CA HIS A 187 11.26 -23.91 14.38
C HIS A 187 10.57 -23.87 15.74
N ASN A 188 11.16 -24.51 16.74
CA ASN A 188 10.66 -24.53 18.11
C ASN A 188 11.25 -23.35 18.89
N SER A 189 10.49 -22.27 19.03
CA SER A 189 10.86 -21.07 19.79
C SER A 189 10.62 -21.25 21.29
N PRO A 190 11.52 -20.74 22.15
CA PRO A 190 11.38 -20.89 23.60
C PRO A 190 10.16 -20.15 24.18
N ASP A 191 9.76 -19.03 23.58
CA ASP A 191 8.65 -18.16 24.02
C ASP A 191 7.95 -17.45 22.84
N GLU A 192 6.83 -16.78 23.12
CA GLU A 192 6.06 -16.02 22.11
C GLU A 192 6.90 -14.91 21.45
N ARG A 193 7.74 -14.23 22.24
CA ARG A 193 8.57 -13.12 21.73
C ARG A 193 9.58 -13.60 20.70
N ALA A 194 10.23 -14.73 20.95
CA ALA A 194 11.17 -15.38 20.04
C ALA A 194 10.45 -15.90 18.80
N LEU A 195 9.22 -16.42 18.94
CA LEU A 195 8.38 -16.80 17.80
C LEU A 195 8.08 -15.60 16.88
N LEU A 196 7.67 -14.45 17.44
CA LEU A 196 7.38 -13.24 16.65
C LEU A 196 8.63 -12.73 15.92
N LEU A 197 9.77 -12.64 16.63
CA LEU A 197 11.03 -12.22 16.02
C LEU A 197 11.49 -13.18 14.92
N GLN A 198 11.38 -14.49 15.13
CA GLN A 198 11.74 -15.50 14.12
C GLN A 198 10.92 -15.33 12.84
N PHE A 199 9.62 -15.04 12.96
CA PHE A 199 8.77 -14.78 11.80
C PHE A 199 9.23 -13.53 11.05
N PHE A 200 9.34 -12.39 11.73
CA PHE A 200 9.71 -11.13 11.08
C PHE A 200 11.15 -11.10 10.54
N ASP A 201 12.10 -11.75 11.22
CA ASP A 201 13.47 -11.89 10.72
C ASP A 201 13.51 -12.71 9.43
N HIS A 202 12.70 -13.79 9.36
CA HIS A 202 12.58 -14.57 8.14
C HIS A 202 11.93 -13.74 7.02
N MET A 203 10.84 -13.02 7.29
CA MET A 203 10.19 -12.13 6.33
C MET A 203 11.13 -11.03 5.81
N ARG A 204 11.97 -10.45 6.68
CA ARG A 204 12.99 -9.47 6.29
C ARG A 204 14.05 -10.07 5.36
N SER A 205 14.47 -11.30 5.61
CA SER A 205 15.44 -12.00 4.75
C SER A 205 14.84 -12.46 3.42
N ALA A 206 13.58 -12.89 3.46
CA ALA A 206 12.84 -13.40 2.31
C ALA A 206 12.30 -12.26 1.45
N GLN A 207 12.00 -11.08 1.97
CA GLN A 207 11.40 -9.97 1.21
C GLN A 207 10.23 -10.40 0.29
N PRO A 208 9.16 -11.07 0.80
CA PRO A 208 7.96 -11.34 0.00
C PRO A 208 7.36 -10.03 -0.52
N ALA A 209 6.91 -10.03 -1.77
CA ALA A 209 6.19 -8.90 -2.35
C ALA A 209 4.68 -8.99 -2.12
N ILE A 210 4.19 -10.18 -1.78
CA ILE A 210 2.77 -10.46 -1.52
C ILE A 210 2.65 -11.28 -0.24
N TYR A 211 1.79 -10.83 0.66
CA TYR A 211 1.39 -11.54 1.86
C TYR A 211 -0.07 -11.96 1.72
N VAL A 212 -0.38 -13.22 1.99
CA VAL A 212 -1.72 -13.78 1.85
C VAL A 212 -2.19 -14.31 3.20
N THR A 213 -3.43 -14.01 3.55
CA THR A 213 -4.08 -14.50 4.78
C THR A 213 -5.53 -14.87 4.45
N TYR A 214 -6.24 -15.45 5.42
CA TYR A 214 -7.68 -15.62 5.36
C TYR A 214 -8.34 -14.93 6.55
N ASN A 215 -9.00 -13.79 6.33
CA ASN A 215 -9.54 -12.92 7.37
C ASN A 215 -8.46 -12.28 8.28
N GLY A 216 -7.25 -12.12 7.76
CA GLY A 216 -6.10 -11.59 8.49
C GLY A 216 -6.16 -10.10 8.78
N ASP A 217 -6.94 -9.33 8.01
CA ASP A 217 -7.22 -7.92 8.31
C ASP A 217 -7.96 -7.74 9.64
N PHE A 218 -8.82 -8.71 9.99
CA PHE A 218 -9.66 -8.66 11.19
C PHE A 218 -9.11 -9.48 12.36
N PHE A 219 -8.22 -10.44 12.09
CA PHE A 219 -7.69 -11.34 13.11
C PHE A 219 -6.17 -11.35 13.16
N ASP A 220 -5.50 -12.00 12.19
CA ASP A 220 -4.07 -12.31 12.25
C ASP A 220 -3.19 -11.09 12.50
N TRP A 221 -3.31 -10.06 11.64
CA TRP A 221 -2.44 -8.88 11.73
C TRP A 221 -2.69 -8.04 12.99
N PRO A 222 -3.93 -7.65 13.34
CA PRO A 222 -4.18 -6.91 14.58
C PRO A 222 -3.77 -7.69 15.83
N PHE A 223 -3.96 -9.02 15.82
CA PHE A 223 -3.54 -9.86 16.94
C PHE A 223 -2.01 -9.83 17.07
N MET A 224 -1.29 -10.09 15.98
CA MET A 224 0.18 -10.01 15.96
C MET A 224 0.70 -8.62 16.35
N GLU A 225 0.07 -7.54 15.91
CA GLU A 225 0.46 -6.16 16.24
C GLU A 225 0.34 -5.91 17.75
N ALA A 226 -0.79 -6.30 18.36
CA ALA A 226 -0.99 -6.19 19.80
C ALA A 226 -0.01 -7.05 20.60
N ARG A 227 0.28 -8.29 20.15
CA ARG A 227 1.27 -9.16 20.80
C ARG A 227 2.69 -8.63 20.65
N CYS A 228 3.05 -8.05 19.50
CA CYS A 228 4.31 -7.34 19.35
C CYS A 228 4.44 -6.22 20.39
N ALA A 229 3.42 -5.37 20.52
CA ALA A 229 3.42 -4.29 21.49
C ALA A 229 3.56 -4.79 22.94
N ALA A 230 2.85 -5.86 23.30
CA ALA A 230 2.95 -6.49 24.63
C ALA A 230 4.38 -6.99 24.96
N HIS A 231 5.16 -7.38 23.94
CA HIS A 231 6.56 -7.81 24.05
C HIS A 231 7.58 -6.69 23.80
N GLY A 232 7.14 -5.43 23.73
CA GLY A 232 8.00 -4.27 23.48
C GLY A 232 8.59 -4.23 22.07
N LEU A 233 7.91 -4.85 21.10
CA LEU A 233 8.28 -4.86 19.68
C LEU A 233 7.39 -3.91 18.89
N ASP A 234 7.98 -3.23 17.90
CA ASP A 234 7.26 -2.42 16.93
C ASP A 234 7.09 -3.22 15.63
N MET A 235 5.87 -3.71 15.38
CA MET A 235 5.57 -4.51 14.18
C MET A 235 5.85 -3.74 12.89
N HIS A 236 5.58 -2.43 12.86
CA HIS A 236 5.83 -1.60 11.69
C HIS A 236 7.33 -1.40 11.45
N ALA A 237 8.14 -1.25 12.50
CA ALA A 237 9.59 -1.23 12.36
C ALA A 237 10.17 -2.58 11.90
N LEU A 238 9.57 -3.70 12.31
CA LEU A 238 10.01 -5.05 11.96
C LEU A 238 9.66 -5.46 10.53
N SER A 239 8.48 -5.08 10.06
CA SER A 239 7.89 -5.58 8.81
C SER A 239 7.52 -4.51 7.79
N GLY A 240 7.35 -3.25 8.20
CA GLY A 240 6.78 -2.18 7.37
C GLY A 240 5.27 -2.22 7.21
N PHE A 241 4.57 -3.18 7.84
CA PHE A 241 3.11 -3.25 7.90
C PHE A 241 2.56 -2.45 9.08
N CYS A 242 1.39 -1.86 8.90
CA CYS A 242 0.69 -1.09 9.92
C CYS A 242 -0.80 -1.40 9.81
N CYS A 243 -1.42 -1.83 10.90
CA CYS A 243 -2.87 -1.99 10.93
C CYS A 243 -3.51 -0.61 11.04
N ARG A 244 -4.23 -0.19 10.00
CA ARG A 244 -4.98 1.06 10.07
C ARG A 244 -6.28 0.80 10.82
N GLY A 245 -6.38 1.37 12.02
CA GLY A 245 -7.68 1.63 12.62
C GLY A 245 -8.46 2.56 11.69
N GLY A 246 -9.70 2.22 11.38
CA GLY A 246 -10.54 3.04 10.52
C GLY A 246 -10.64 4.48 11.02
N GLY A 247 -9.87 5.39 10.41
CA GLY A 247 -9.82 6.81 10.77
C GLY A 247 -8.42 7.41 10.84
N GLY A 248 -7.66 7.38 9.73
CA GLY A 248 -6.52 8.29 9.55
C GLY A 248 -6.99 9.65 9.02
N PRO A 249 -6.37 10.79 9.41
CA PRO A 249 -6.74 12.10 8.91
C PRO A 249 -6.43 12.16 7.40
N GLY A 250 -7.48 12.07 6.57
CA GLY A 250 -7.37 12.00 5.11
C GLY A 250 -8.08 10.79 4.48
N ALA A 251 -8.53 9.81 5.25
CA ALA A 251 -9.45 8.79 4.78
C ALA A 251 -10.86 9.41 4.75
N SER A 252 -11.42 9.61 3.56
CA SER A 252 -12.80 10.09 3.35
C SER A 252 -13.90 9.08 3.73
N GLY A 253 -13.55 7.99 4.42
CA GLY A 253 -14.49 7.05 5.01
C GLY A 253 -14.63 7.33 6.50
N GLY A 254 -15.86 7.50 6.99
CA GLY A 254 -16.15 7.68 8.42
C GLY A 254 -15.72 6.49 9.29
N ALA A 255 -16.26 6.37 10.50
CA ALA A 255 -15.97 5.34 11.51
C ALA A 255 -16.19 3.85 11.08
N MET A 256 -16.34 3.60 9.78
CA MET A 256 -16.44 2.32 9.06
C MET A 256 -15.28 2.12 8.06
N ALA A 257 -14.18 2.86 8.16
CA ALA A 257 -12.99 2.55 7.38
C ALA A 257 -12.50 1.14 7.78
N ALA A 258 -12.33 0.28 6.77
CA ALA A 258 -11.92 -1.11 6.94
C ALA A 258 -10.64 -1.19 7.78
N LYS A 259 -10.60 -2.12 8.73
CA LYS A 259 -9.38 -2.45 9.47
C LYS A 259 -8.46 -3.19 8.52
N GLU A 260 -7.62 -2.48 7.79
CA GLU A 260 -6.70 -3.05 6.81
C GLU A 260 -5.27 -3.01 7.34
N CYS A 261 -4.50 -4.08 7.15
CA CYS A 261 -3.08 -4.10 7.42
C CYS A 261 -2.27 -3.83 6.15
N LEU A 262 -1.74 -2.62 6.04
CA LEU A 262 -1.11 -2.15 4.80
C LEU A 262 0.38 -1.88 4.98
N SER A 263 1.13 -2.04 3.89
CA SER A 263 2.54 -1.63 3.80
C SER A 263 2.79 -0.83 2.53
N ARG A 264 3.97 -0.19 2.44
CA ARG A 264 4.42 0.50 1.22
C ARG A 264 5.10 -0.41 0.20
N HIS A 265 5.66 -1.53 0.64
CA HIS A 265 6.62 -2.32 -0.14
C HIS A 265 6.04 -3.65 -0.61
N ALA A 266 5.05 -4.19 0.10
CA ALA A 266 4.38 -5.45 -0.19
C ALA A 266 2.86 -5.29 -0.13
N VAL A 267 2.16 -6.07 -0.94
CA VAL A 267 0.70 -6.11 -0.97
C VAL A 267 0.22 -7.16 0.03
N HIS A 268 -0.73 -6.81 0.88
CA HIS A 268 -1.51 -7.78 1.64
C HIS A 268 -2.78 -8.14 0.85
N MET A 269 -2.96 -9.43 0.63
CA MET A 269 -4.10 -10.03 -0.05
C MET A 269 -4.86 -10.88 0.96
N ASP A 270 -5.86 -10.29 1.60
CA ASP A 270 -6.80 -11.06 2.42
C ASP A 270 -7.82 -11.77 1.51
N CYS A 271 -7.74 -13.10 1.47
CA CYS A 271 -8.61 -13.94 0.66
C CYS A 271 -10.09 -13.78 1.00
N MET A 272 -10.43 -13.39 2.24
CA MET A 272 -11.82 -13.24 2.67
C MET A 272 -12.54 -12.14 1.86
N HIS A 273 -11.85 -11.05 1.51
CA HIS A 273 -12.43 -9.99 0.67
C HIS A 273 -12.81 -10.50 -0.72
N TRP A 274 -11.99 -11.37 -1.31
CA TRP A 274 -12.32 -12.03 -2.57
C TRP A 274 -13.47 -13.02 -2.41
N VAL A 275 -13.47 -13.81 -1.32
CA VAL A 275 -14.55 -14.75 -1.02
C VAL A 275 -15.88 -14.01 -0.91
N ASP A 276 -15.93 -12.90 -0.19
CA ASP A 276 -17.17 -12.15 0.01
C ASP A 276 -17.67 -11.45 -1.25
N ARG A 277 -16.75 -10.93 -2.08
CA ARG A 277 -17.09 -10.12 -3.24
C ARG A 277 -17.30 -10.94 -4.52
N ASP A 278 -16.41 -11.90 -4.79
CA ASP A 278 -16.25 -12.46 -6.14
C ASP A 278 -16.42 -13.98 -6.21
N SER A 279 -16.43 -14.71 -5.09
CA SER A 279 -16.47 -16.19 -5.13
C SER A 279 -17.82 -16.78 -5.56
N TYR A 280 -18.89 -15.98 -5.52
CA TYR A 280 -20.28 -16.42 -5.66
C TYR A 280 -20.74 -17.48 -4.64
N LEU A 281 -19.94 -17.73 -3.57
CA LEU A 281 -20.32 -18.68 -2.53
C LEU A 281 -21.44 -18.11 -1.65
N PRO A 282 -22.42 -18.94 -1.24
CA PRO A 282 -23.40 -18.55 -0.25
C PRO A 282 -22.71 -18.26 1.08
N GLN A 283 -23.24 -17.32 1.87
CA GLN A 283 -22.61 -16.85 3.12
C GLN A 283 -22.25 -17.99 4.09
N GLY A 284 -23.07 -19.03 4.18
CA GLY A 284 -22.80 -20.21 5.02
C GLY A 284 -21.64 -21.11 4.56
N SER A 285 -21.05 -20.83 3.39
CA SER A 285 -19.93 -21.58 2.80
C SER A 285 -18.71 -20.68 2.54
N ARG A 286 -18.64 -19.53 3.23
CA ARG A 286 -17.50 -18.59 3.18
C ARG A 286 -16.51 -18.79 4.32
N GLY A 287 -16.59 -19.91 5.04
CA GLY A 287 -15.52 -20.32 5.94
C GLY A 287 -14.36 -20.91 5.14
N LEU A 288 -13.19 -21.02 5.77
CA LEU A 288 -11.99 -21.58 5.13
C LEU A 288 -12.15 -23.08 4.75
N LYS A 289 -12.97 -23.82 5.50
CA LYS A 289 -13.23 -25.25 5.32
C LYS A 289 -14.25 -25.50 4.21
#